data_AF-A0A7J9ACZ6-F1
#
_entry.id   AF-A0A7J9ACZ6-F1
#
_cell.length_a   1.000
_cell.length_b   1.000
_cell.length_c   1.000
_cell.angle_alpha   90.00
_cell.angle_beta   90.00
_cell.angle_gamma   90.00
#
_symmetry.space_group_name_H-M   'P 1'
#
loop_
_entity.id
_entity.type
_entity.pdbx_description
1 polymer ?
#
loop_
_entity_poly.entity_id
_entity_poly.type
_entity_poly.pdbx_seq_one_letter_code
_entity_poly.pdbx_strand_id
1 'polypeptide(L)'
;CADTSGKFQCATADCGSGQITCNGAGAIPPASLIEFTLAASTGQDFYDVSLVDGFNLPLSVIPQGGSAGCGATGCPANVNAACPPELQVKGSYGGVIACKSA
;
A
#
# COMPACT_ATOMS: atom_id res chain seq x y z
N CYS A 1 3.33 -13.74 -3.17
CA CYS A 1 2.69 -14.43 -2.04
C CYS A 1 2.61 -15.91 -2.38
N ALA A 2 2.58 -16.77 -1.39
CA ALA A 2 2.47 -18.21 -1.58
C ALA A 2 1.62 -18.81 -0.47
N ASP A 3 0.88 -19.86 -0.79
CA ASP A 3 0.33 -20.75 0.21
C ASP A 3 1.42 -21.76 0.61
N THR A 4 1.85 -21.71 1.87
CA THR A 4 2.78 -22.67 2.46
C THR A 4 2.06 -23.46 3.54
N SER A 5 1.75 -24.73 3.26
CA SER A 5 1.10 -25.65 4.19
C SER A 5 -0.29 -25.19 4.66
N GLY A 6 -1.09 -24.58 3.77
CA GLY A 6 -2.43 -24.08 4.07
C GLY A 6 -2.44 -22.70 4.73
N LYS A 7 -1.33 -21.97 4.64
CA LYS A 7 -1.20 -20.59 5.13
C LYS A 7 -0.73 -19.70 3.99
N PHE A 8 -1.61 -18.79 3.57
CA PHE A 8 -1.26 -17.76 2.60
C PHE A 8 -0.41 -16.67 3.26
N GLN A 9 0.76 -16.39 2.68
CA GLN A 9 1.71 -15.39 3.17
C GLN A 9 2.31 -14.56 2.04
N CYS A 10 2.55 -13.28 2.30
CA CYS A 10 3.13 -12.31 1.38
C CYS A 10 4.50 -11.79 1.86
N ALA A 11 5.38 -11.45 0.91
CA ALA A 11 6.71 -10.91 1.21
C ALA A 11 6.67 -9.42 1.62
N THR A 12 5.64 -8.70 1.21
CA THR A 12 5.39 -7.28 1.54
C THR A 12 3.90 -7.12 1.82
N ALA A 13 3.53 -6.22 2.74
CA ALA A 13 2.13 -5.92 3.06
C ALA A 13 1.27 -7.16 3.39
N ASP A 14 1.87 -8.18 4.01
CA ASP A 14 1.13 -9.31 4.55
C ASP A 14 0.20 -8.84 5.67
N CYS A 15 -1.02 -9.37 5.76
CA CYS A 15 -1.96 -8.99 6.82
C CYS A 15 -2.10 -10.04 7.93
N GLY A 16 -1.25 -11.09 7.91
CA GLY A 16 -1.13 -12.06 9.00
C GLY A 16 -2.31 -13.01 9.17
N SER A 17 -3.33 -12.96 8.31
CA SER A 17 -4.53 -13.80 8.44
C SER A 17 -4.27 -15.28 8.13
N GLY A 18 -3.18 -15.58 7.40
CA GLY A 18 -2.92 -16.91 6.86
C GLY A 18 -3.88 -17.30 5.72
N GLN A 19 -4.68 -16.37 5.23
CA GLN A 19 -5.66 -16.55 4.16
C GLN A 19 -5.47 -15.47 3.09
N ILE A 20 -6.07 -15.65 1.93
CA ILE A 20 -6.11 -14.59 0.90
C ILE A 20 -6.84 -13.35 1.44
N THR A 21 -7.93 -13.55 2.19
CA THR A 21 -8.69 -12.46 2.82
C THR A 21 -8.03 -12.01 4.12
N CYS A 22 -7.92 -10.69 4.33
CA CYS A 22 -7.31 -10.13 5.54
C CYS A 22 -8.22 -10.11 6.77
N ASN A 23 -9.52 -10.36 6.61
CA ASN A 23 -10.49 -10.49 7.71
C ASN A 23 -10.49 -9.31 8.71
N GLY A 24 -10.31 -8.09 8.20
CA GLY A 24 -10.26 -6.87 9.01
C GLY A 24 -8.88 -6.53 9.59
N ALA A 25 -7.87 -7.39 9.41
CA ALA A 25 -6.48 -7.04 9.71
C ALA A 25 -5.91 -6.07 8.67
N GLY A 26 -5.11 -5.11 9.13
CA GLY A 26 -4.32 -4.22 8.27
C GLY A 26 -3.07 -4.91 7.71
N ALA A 27 -2.44 -4.28 6.73
CA ALA A 27 -1.14 -4.70 6.23
C ALA A 27 -0.05 -4.49 7.29
N ILE A 28 0.90 -5.41 7.39
CA ILE A 28 2.13 -5.23 8.16
C ILE A 28 3.08 -4.33 7.33
N PRO A 29 3.47 -3.15 7.85
CA PRO A 29 4.38 -2.25 7.14
C PRO A 29 5.75 -2.89 6.83
N PRO A 30 6.44 -2.49 5.74
CA PRO A 30 6.07 -1.39 4.86
C PRO A 30 4.99 -1.69 3.81
N ALA A 31 4.08 -0.74 3.61
CA ALA A 31 3.00 -0.81 2.64
C ALA A 31 2.61 0.59 2.13
N SER A 32 2.53 0.74 0.81
CA SER A 32 1.91 1.93 0.21
C SER A 32 0.40 1.88 0.49
N LEU A 33 -0.19 2.96 0.99
CA LEU A 33 -1.62 3.00 1.31
C LEU A 33 -2.37 3.94 0.37
N ILE A 34 -3.61 3.57 0.09
CA ILE A 34 -4.62 4.51 -0.38
C ILE A 34 -5.62 4.67 0.76
N GLU A 35 -5.80 5.90 1.21
CA GLU A 35 -6.69 6.23 2.31
C GLU A 35 -7.92 6.93 1.74
N PHE A 36 -9.11 6.55 2.21
CA PHE A 36 -10.39 7.14 1.80
C PHE A 36 -11.18 7.53 3.04
N THR A 37 -11.62 8.79 3.08
CA THR A 37 -12.67 9.25 3.97
C THR A 37 -13.88 9.60 3.13
N LEU A 38 -14.88 8.72 3.14
CA LEU A 38 -16.10 8.88 2.35
C LEU A 38 -17.17 9.60 3.17
N ALA A 39 -17.83 10.58 2.56
CA ALA A 39 -18.95 11.26 3.16
C ALA A 39 -20.18 10.33 3.22
N ALA A 40 -20.99 10.46 4.29
CA ALA A 40 -22.19 9.64 4.46
C ALA A 40 -23.31 9.93 3.45
N SER A 41 -23.27 11.08 2.74
CA SER A 41 -24.29 11.48 1.75
C SER A 41 -23.71 12.46 0.71
N THR A 42 -24.37 13.59 0.43
CA THR A 42 -23.98 14.61 -0.56
C THR A 42 -22.76 15.46 -0.13
N GLY A 43 -21.84 14.87 0.62
CA GLY A 43 -20.65 15.54 1.15
C GLY A 43 -19.44 15.38 0.24
N GLN A 44 -18.30 15.87 0.72
CA GLN A 44 -17.02 15.78 0.04
C GLN A 44 -16.24 14.57 0.55
N ASP A 45 -15.82 13.70 -0.36
CA ASP A 45 -14.88 12.64 -0.08
C ASP A 45 -13.45 13.19 -0.05
N PHE A 46 -12.62 12.62 0.80
CA PHE A 46 -11.18 12.87 0.84
C PHE A 46 -10.43 11.59 0.55
N TYR A 47 -9.38 11.68 -0.24
CA TYR A 47 -8.55 10.54 -0.59
C TYR A 47 -7.11 10.99 -0.86
N ASP A 48 -6.18 10.12 -0.53
CA ASP A 48 -4.76 10.35 -0.75
C ASP A 48 -3.99 9.03 -0.92
N VAL A 49 -2.77 9.16 -1.41
CA VAL A 49 -1.78 8.08 -1.36
C VAL A 49 -0.78 8.43 -0.28
N SER A 50 -0.63 7.52 0.68
CA SER A 50 0.18 7.71 1.87
C SER A 50 1.34 6.73 1.90
N LEU A 51 2.53 7.27 2.17
CA LEU A 51 3.74 6.51 2.44
C LEU A 51 4.16 6.61 3.91
N VAL A 52 3.23 6.99 4.80
CA VAL A 52 3.47 7.05 6.25
C VAL A 52 3.89 5.67 6.78
N ASP A 53 3.30 4.61 6.23
CA ASP A 53 3.66 3.22 6.52
C ASP A 53 4.69 2.65 5.54
N GLY A 54 5.44 3.51 4.85
CA GLY A 54 6.44 3.11 3.86
C GLY A 54 5.87 2.83 2.46
N PHE A 55 6.63 2.13 1.64
CA PHE A 55 6.33 1.85 0.25
C PHE A 55 6.62 0.39 -0.09
N ASN A 56 5.76 -0.25 -0.86
CA ASN A 56 6.05 -1.54 -1.49
C ASN A 56 5.78 -1.53 -3.01
N LEU A 57 4.71 -0.86 -3.44
CA LEU A 57 4.32 -0.74 -4.85
C LEU A 57 3.86 0.69 -5.19
N PRO A 58 4.01 1.13 -6.45
CA PRO A 58 3.42 2.38 -6.93
C PRO A 58 1.90 2.31 -6.94
N LEU A 59 1.23 3.38 -6.51
CA LEU A 59 -0.23 3.48 -6.45
C LEU A 59 -0.73 4.82 -7.00
N SER A 60 -1.95 4.84 -7.52
CA SER A 60 -2.66 6.05 -7.93
C SER A 60 -4.17 5.90 -7.76
N VAL A 61 -4.83 7.01 -7.42
CA VAL A 61 -6.29 7.14 -7.37
C VAL A 61 -6.72 8.14 -8.42
N ILE A 62 -7.61 7.71 -9.32
CA ILE A 62 -8.24 8.55 -10.34
C ILE A 62 -9.75 8.51 -10.11
N PRO A 63 -10.35 9.58 -9.57
CA PRO A 63 -11.79 9.64 -9.38
C PRO A 63 -12.54 9.53 -10.72
N GLN A 64 -13.64 8.78 -10.73
CA GLN A 64 -14.56 8.70 -11.86
C GLN A 64 -15.95 9.16 -11.43
N GLY A 65 -16.51 10.15 -12.14
CA GLY A 65 -17.77 10.80 -11.74
C GLY A 65 -17.57 11.85 -10.65
N GLY A 66 -18.62 12.09 -9.86
CA GLY A 66 -18.61 13.12 -8.81
C GLY A 66 -18.74 14.56 -9.33
N SER A 67 -18.53 15.51 -8.42
CA SER A 67 -18.50 16.94 -8.75
C SER A 67 -17.15 17.33 -9.38
N ALA A 68 -17.13 18.38 -10.20
CA ALA A 68 -15.88 18.93 -10.70
C ALA A 68 -14.96 19.38 -9.55
N GLY A 69 -13.67 19.02 -9.60
CA GLY A 69 -12.65 19.44 -8.62
C GLY A 69 -11.85 18.32 -7.97
N CYS A 70 -12.25 17.05 -8.14
CA CYS A 70 -11.50 15.91 -7.63
C CYS A 70 -10.34 15.54 -8.58
N GLY A 71 -9.10 15.84 -8.18
CA GLY A 71 -7.89 15.54 -8.95
C GLY A 71 -7.36 14.12 -8.73
N ALA A 72 -6.62 13.58 -9.68
CA ALA A 72 -5.87 12.35 -9.46
C ALA A 72 -4.75 12.58 -8.44
N THR A 73 -4.48 11.58 -7.60
CA THR A 73 -3.35 11.57 -6.65
C THR A 73 -2.61 10.25 -6.75
N GLY A 74 -1.32 10.22 -6.46
CA GLY A 74 -0.53 9.00 -6.58
C GLY A 74 0.95 9.14 -6.25
N CYS A 75 1.57 7.98 -6.02
CA CYS A 75 3.00 7.79 -6.00
C CYS A 75 3.37 6.79 -7.12
N PRO A 76 3.57 7.26 -8.37
CA PRO A 76 3.83 6.38 -9.51
C PRO A 76 5.30 5.94 -9.60
N ALA A 77 6.20 6.57 -8.84
CA ALA A 77 7.62 6.25 -8.86
C ALA A 77 7.91 4.93 -8.12
N ASN A 78 8.91 4.19 -8.59
CA ASN A 78 9.43 3.04 -7.84
C ASN A 78 10.38 3.51 -6.72
N VAL A 79 9.84 3.78 -5.53
CA VAL A 79 10.63 4.24 -4.37
C VAL A 79 11.67 3.22 -3.94
N ASN A 80 11.45 1.91 -4.18
CA ASN A 80 12.43 0.86 -3.87
C ASN A 80 13.78 1.09 -4.58
N ALA A 81 13.79 1.76 -5.74
CA ALA A 81 15.01 2.05 -6.49
C ALA A 81 15.88 3.14 -5.84
N ALA A 82 15.30 3.98 -4.99
CA ALA A 82 15.99 5.07 -4.29
C ALA A 82 15.96 4.92 -2.76
N CYS A 83 15.50 3.76 -2.26
CA CYS A 83 15.35 3.52 -0.84
C CYS A 83 16.71 3.52 -0.12
N PRO A 84 16.91 4.35 0.92
CA PRO A 84 18.14 4.37 1.71
C PRO A 84 18.43 2.98 2.33
N PRO A 85 19.69 2.52 2.38
CA PRO A 85 20.05 1.18 2.85
C PRO A 85 19.43 0.77 4.20
N GLU A 86 19.33 1.72 5.13
CA GLU A 86 18.76 1.55 6.47
C GLU A 86 17.24 1.32 6.48
N LEU A 87 16.54 1.72 5.42
CA LEU A 87 15.09 1.57 5.25
C LEU A 87 14.71 0.39 4.33
N GLN A 88 15.68 -0.25 3.67
CA GLN A 88 15.41 -1.31 2.70
C GLN A 88 14.85 -2.58 3.37
N VAL A 89 13.81 -3.14 2.76
CA VAL A 89 13.40 -4.54 2.95
C VAL A 89 13.83 -5.32 1.72
N LYS A 90 14.64 -6.36 1.92
CA LYS A 90 15.17 -7.20 0.83
C LYS A 90 14.41 -8.50 0.71
N GLY A 91 14.11 -8.90 -0.52
CA GLY A 91 13.55 -10.21 -0.83
C GLY A 91 14.61 -11.30 -0.86
N SER A 92 14.17 -12.55 -1.04
CA SER A 92 15.05 -13.73 -1.02
C SER A 92 16.16 -13.73 -2.09
N TYR A 93 15.98 -12.97 -3.18
CA TYR A 93 16.97 -12.80 -4.25
C TYR A 93 17.85 -11.55 -4.07
N GLY A 94 17.77 -10.87 -2.92
CA GLY A 94 18.61 -9.71 -2.57
C GLY A 94 18.13 -8.35 -3.09
N GLY A 95 17.12 -8.32 -3.97
CA GLY A 95 16.49 -7.08 -4.44
C GLY A 95 15.67 -6.39 -3.36
N VAL A 96 15.61 -5.04 -3.40
CA VAL A 96 14.75 -4.24 -2.52
C VAL A 96 13.30 -4.40 -2.98
N ILE A 97 12.46 -4.96 -2.11
CA ILE A 97 11.05 -5.25 -2.39
C ILE A 97 10.09 -4.28 -1.70
N ALA A 98 10.56 -3.58 -0.68
CA ALA A 98 9.83 -2.51 -0.01
C ALA A 98 10.80 -1.55 0.70
N CYS A 99 10.32 -0.37 1.05
CA CYS A 99 11.04 0.68 1.74
C CYS A 99 10.26 1.12 2.97
N LYS A 100 10.87 1.07 4.15
CA LYS A 100 10.28 1.57 5.40
C LYS A 100 10.18 3.09 5.37
N SER A 101 9.24 3.64 6.13
CA SER A 101 9.29 5.04 6.59
C SER A 101 10.28 5.18 7.75
N ALA A 102 10.71 6.42 8.03
CA ALA A 102 11.68 6.75 9.07
C ALA A 102 11.09 6.77 10.48
#